data_AF-A0A916RTN9-F1
#
_entry.id   AF-A0A916RTN9-F1
#
_cell.length_a   1.000
_cell.length_b   1.000
_cell.length_c   1.000
_cell.angle_alpha   90.00
_cell.angle_beta   90.00
_cell.angle_gamma   90.00
#
_symmetry.space_group_name_H-M   'P 1'
#
loop_
_entity.id
_entity.type
_entity.pdbx_description
1 polymer ?
#
loop_
_entity_poly.entity_id
_entity_poly.type
_entity_poly.pdbx_seq_one_letter_code
_entity_poly.pdbx_strand_id
1 'polypeptide(L)'
;MYKKILLSIVMAVLLVACSQTTDEEDNNGNTSDIPIEEAQHDNNKDKQEDESSEETNKDEATNSNEEPSEENNDNANTTNTADNLPELNVHYIDVGQADATLLQYGNHNILFDAGDWRGNEVVNYLKAQGVTKLDLVIGSHPDADHIGQLDDVVNSFTVEEVWLSGNESTSNTFQRGLEAVLASGAGYHEPRSGEEFEIGSMNLQVLYPTSISGKSNEESISVLFTYGNVKFLFTGDADKNAEKRMINSGISVDADILQLGHHGSNTSSDQAFIHAVSPEVAIYSAGANNSYGHPHHEVVSLIQNEGIELYGTDVHGTIIVTTNGNDYSIKTNKDGTVTPKNTASSNKSNSSSGGGSNSSKKSTENKTNPPSNSSCVNLNTASYEEVQRIKHIGPERAQDLIDNRPYSSVSDLDRIKGIGPARIKDIKAEGIACVN
;
A
#
# COMPACT_ATOMS: atom_id res chain seq x y z
N MET A 1 13.17 -24.30 -5.19
CA MET A 1 12.89 -24.62 -6.61
C MET A 1 11.51 -24.08 -6.97
N TYR A 2 11.41 -22.97 -7.69
CA TYR A 2 10.10 -22.39 -8.03
C TYR A 2 9.59 -22.92 -9.37
N LYS A 3 8.36 -23.43 -9.39
CA LYS A 3 7.68 -23.89 -10.60
C LYS A 3 7.12 -22.68 -11.34
N LYS A 4 7.58 -22.43 -12.57
CA LYS A 4 6.99 -21.41 -13.44
C LYS A 4 5.56 -21.83 -13.80
N ILE A 5 4.56 -21.09 -13.31
CA ILE A 5 3.18 -21.17 -13.79
C ILE A 5 3.06 -20.20 -14.96
N LEU A 6 2.75 -20.71 -16.15
CA LEU A 6 2.72 -19.92 -17.38
C LEU A 6 1.31 -19.32 -17.61
N LEU A 7 1.05 -18.14 -17.07
CA LEU A 7 -0.23 -17.46 -17.26
C LEU A 7 -0.40 -17.01 -18.72
N SER A 8 -1.38 -17.57 -19.42
CA SER A 8 -1.59 -17.34 -20.85
C SER A 8 -2.64 -16.25 -21.08
N ILE A 9 -2.19 -15.01 -21.30
CA ILE A 9 -3.08 -13.87 -21.59
C ILE A 9 -3.58 -13.96 -23.03
N VAL A 10 -4.90 -14.11 -23.21
CA VAL A 10 -5.54 -14.15 -24.53
C VAL A 10 -5.94 -12.73 -24.95
N MET A 11 -5.14 -12.11 -25.83
CA MET A 11 -5.39 -10.76 -26.32
C MET A 11 -6.46 -10.74 -27.43
N ALA A 12 -7.70 -10.36 -27.09
CA ALA A 12 -8.81 -10.28 -28.04
C ALA A 12 -8.83 -8.95 -28.82
N VAL A 13 -8.12 -8.88 -29.94
CA VAL A 13 -8.07 -7.68 -30.80
C VAL A 13 -9.29 -7.63 -31.75
N LEU A 14 -10.27 -6.78 -31.43
CA LEU A 14 -11.42 -6.50 -32.29
C LEU A 14 -11.09 -5.41 -33.34
N LEU A 15 -10.64 -5.84 -34.52
CA LEU A 15 -10.48 -4.97 -35.68
C LEU A 15 -11.84 -4.61 -36.31
N VAL A 16 -12.32 -3.40 -36.05
CA VAL A 16 -13.45 -2.80 -36.79
C VAL A 16 -12.92 -2.13 -38.06
N ALA A 17 -13.04 -2.80 -39.20
CA ALA A 17 -12.72 -2.23 -40.51
C ALA A 17 -14.01 -1.69 -41.18
N CYS A 18 -14.00 -0.41 -41.58
CA CYS A 18 -15.13 0.21 -42.26
C CYS A 18 -15.24 -0.29 -43.71
N SER A 19 -16.39 -0.83 -44.10
CA SER A 19 -16.74 -1.02 -45.51
C SER A 19 -17.22 0.29 -46.12
N GLN A 20 -16.54 0.76 -47.17
CA GLN A 20 -17.11 1.70 -48.14
C GLN A 20 -17.41 0.96 -49.43
N THR A 21 -18.59 1.18 -49.98
CA THR A 21 -19.09 0.54 -51.20
C THR A 21 -18.78 1.40 -52.42
N THR A 22 -18.20 0.79 -53.46
CA THR A 22 -18.16 1.34 -54.83
C THR A 22 -18.46 0.22 -55.80
N ASP A 23 -19.54 0.36 -56.56
CA ASP A 23 -19.95 -0.59 -57.61
C ASP A 23 -19.15 -0.34 -58.91
N GLU A 24 -18.75 -1.40 -59.60
CA GLU A 24 -18.55 -1.41 -61.06
C GLU A 24 -18.60 -2.87 -61.59
N GLU A 25 -19.07 -3.07 -62.83
CA GLU A 25 -19.43 -4.37 -63.42
C GLU A 25 -18.41 -4.88 -64.47
N ASP A 26 -18.53 -6.17 -64.81
CA ASP A 26 -17.84 -6.91 -65.90
C ASP A 26 -16.30 -7.04 -65.83
N ASN A 27 -15.67 -8.17 -66.20
CA ASN A 27 -16.04 -9.10 -67.27
C ASN A 27 -15.55 -10.57 -67.06
N ASN A 28 -15.94 -11.45 -67.98
CA ASN A 28 -15.79 -12.92 -68.06
C ASN A 28 -14.34 -13.43 -68.27
N GLY A 29 -14.00 -14.68 -67.87
CA GLY A 29 -12.58 -15.15 -67.75
C GLY A 29 -12.21 -16.62 -68.07
N ASN A 30 -12.88 -17.64 -67.48
CA ASN A 30 -12.70 -19.10 -67.73
C ASN A 30 -11.38 -19.81 -67.29
N THR A 31 -11.45 -21.15 -67.20
CA THR A 31 -10.39 -22.19 -66.98
C THR A 31 -9.74 -22.30 -65.59
N SER A 32 -9.40 -23.49 -65.05
CA SER A 32 -9.92 -24.89 -65.24
C SER A 32 -9.23 -25.84 -64.25
N ASP A 33 -9.93 -26.79 -63.60
CA ASP A 33 -9.37 -28.07 -63.11
C ASP A 33 -10.44 -29.03 -62.52
N ILE A 34 -10.22 -30.36 -62.61
CA ILE A 34 -11.03 -31.50 -62.08
C ILE A 34 -10.26 -32.84 -62.30
N PRO A 35 -10.58 -33.99 -61.66
CA PRO A 35 -11.20 -34.32 -60.35
C PRO A 35 -10.38 -35.40 -59.55
N ILE A 36 -11.01 -36.22 -58.67
CA ILE A 36 -10.53 -37.52 -58.09
C ILE A 36 -9.59 -37.37 -56.84
N GLU A 37 -9.82 -37.91 -55.63
CA GLU A 37 -10.51 -39.11 -55.05
C GLU A 37 -9.57 -40.36 -54.93
N GLU A 38 -9.69 -41.37 -54.03
CA GLU A 38 -10.77 -41.80 -53.12
C GLU A 38 -10.43 -41.77 -51.60
N ALA A 39 -10.20 -42.92 -50.92
CA ALA A 39 -10.62 -43.13 -49.52
C ALA A 39 -10.00 -44.36 -48.76
N GLN A 40 -10.50 -44.60 -47.52
CA GLN A 40 -10.39 -45.83 -46.67
C GLN A 40 -9.02 -46.07 -45.93
N HIS A 41 -8.89 -46.88 -44.87
CA HIS A 41 -9.71 -47.99 -44.32
C HIS A 41 -9.64 -48.16 -42.76
N ASP A 42 -10.43 -49.10 -42.22
CA ASP A 42 -10.81 -49.44 -40.82
C ASP A 42 -9.82 -49.59 -39.62
N ASN A 43 -10.36 -49.17 -38.46
CA ASN A 43 -10.57 -49.90 -37.18
C ASN A 43 -10.02 -51.34 -36.93
N ASN A 44 -9.50 -51.62 -35.71
CA ASN A 44 -10.19 -52.50 -34.71
C ASN A 44 -9.52 -52.68 -33.31
N LYS A 45 -10.37 -52.64 -32.26
CA LYS A 45 -10.49 -53.52 -31.05
C LYS A 45 -9.30 -54.04 -30.20
N ASP A 46 -9.25 -53.57 -28.95
CA ASP A 46 -9.84 -54.21 -27.73
C ASP A 46 -9.42 -55.64 -27.27
N LYS A 47 -8.82 -55.76 -26.06
CA LYS A 47 -9.31 -56.67 -24.97
C LYS A 47 -8.60 -56.51 -23.60
N GLN A 48 -9.23 -57.06 -22.54
CA GLN A 48 -8.75 -57.21 -21.14
C GLN A 48 -8.24 -58.64 -20.83
N GLU A 49 -7.59 -58.87 -19.67
CA GLU A 49 -7.89 -59.94 -18.68
C GLU A 49 -7.11 -59.72 -17.34
N ASP A 50 -7.31 -60.57 -16.31
CA ASP A 50 -7.18 -60.25 -14.85
C ASP A 50 -6.60 -61.43 -14.00
N GLU A 51 -6.67 -61.37 -12.65
CA GLU A 51 -6.28 -62.34 -11.58
C GLU A 51 -4.76 -62.36 -11.19
N SER A 52 -4.25 -62.43 -9.93
CA SER A 52 -4.55 -63.13 -8.63
C SER A 52 -3.89 -64.53 -8.50
N SER A 53 -3.45 -65.10 -7.35
CA SER A 53 -3.49 -64.74 -5.90
C SER A 53 -2.36 -65.44 -5.06
N GLU A 54 -2.21 -65.11 -3.76
CA GLU A 54 -1.83 -65.99 -2.58
C GLU A 54 -0.49 -66.81 -2.57
N GLU A 55 0.07 -67.40 -1.49
CA GLU A 55 -0.22 -67.44 -0.03
C GLU A 55 1.07 -67.53 0.88
N THR A 56 1.03 -68.17 2.07
CA THR A 56 1.92 -67.95 3.25
C THR A 56 2.77 -69.15 3.74
N ASN A 57 3.88 -68.90 4.50
CA ASN A 57 4.19 -69.41 5.88
C ASN A 57 5.67 -69.78 6.23
N LYS A 58 6.10 -69.34 7.45
CA LYS A 58 6.84 -70.08 8.54
C LYS A 58 8.19 -70.79 8.27
N ASP A 59 9.13 -71.03 9.20
CA ASP A 59 9.47 -70.70 10.62
C ASP A 59 11.04 -70.80 10.72
N GLU A 60 11.83 -70.66 11.79
CA GLU A 60 11.64 -70.55 13.26
C GLU A 60 12.65 -69.54 13.90
N ALA A 61 13.64 -69.96 14.71
CA ALA A 61 14.51 -69.06 15.50
C ALA A 61 15.88 -69.66 15.95
N THR A 62 16.83 -68.80 16.38
CA THR A 62 17.78 -69.06 17.49
C THR A 62 18.47 -67.77 17.97
N ASN A 63 19.15 -67.80 19.13
CA ASN A 63 19.61 -66.63 19.90
C ASN A 63 20.99 -66.86 20.57
N SER A 64 21.91 -65.88 20.47
CA SER A 64 23.08 -65.75 21.36
C SER A 64 23.73 -64.35 21.24
N ASN A 65 24.03 -63.71 22.38
CA ASN A 65 24.67 -62.38 22.46
C ASN A 65 26.19 -62.44 22.26
N GLU A 66 26.78 -61.35 21.76
CA GLU A 66 27.95 -60.70 22.40
C GLU A 66 28.03 -59.19 21.99
N GLU A 67 28.71 -58.39 22.82
CA GLU A 67 28.74 -56.90 22.83
C GLU A 67 30.03 -56.34 22.16
N PRO A 68 30.31 -55.00 22.07
CA PRO A 68 29.52 -53.83 22.51
C PRO A 68 29.40 -52.64 21.50
N SER A 69 28.68 -51.60 21.94
CA SER A 69 28.88 -50.15 21.66
C SER A 69 28.92 -49.61 20.22
N GLU A 70 27.94 -48.78 19.87
CA GLU A 70 28.11 -47.30 19.85
C GLU A 70 26.73 -46.60 19.95
N GLU A 71 26.67 -45.38 20.50
CA GLU A 71 25.41 -44.67 20.77
C GLU A 71 24.94 -43.83 19.56
N ASN A 72 23.93 -44.30 18.84
CA ASN A 72 23.24 -43.49 17.83
C ASN A 72 22.41 -42.38 18.51
N ASN A 73 22.90 -41.14 18.46
CA ASN A 73 22.23 -39.96 19.01
C ASN A 73 21.93 -38.91 17.93
N ASP A 74 21.45 -39.36 16.76
CA ASP A 74 20.98 -38.50 15.66
C ASP A 74 19.60 -37.90 15.95
N ASN A 75 19.49 -37.12 17.03
CA ASN A 75 18.50 -36.06 17.09
C ASN A 75 19.16 -34.77 16.56
N ALA A 76 19.23 -34.67 15.23
CA ALA A 76 19.78 -33.53 14.51
C ALA A 76 18.88 -32.29 14.66
N ASN A 77 18.94 -31.69 15.85
CA ASN A 77 18.22 -30.51 16.28
C ASN A 77 18.62 -29.31 15.41
N THR A 78 17.86 -29.02 14.36
CA THR A 78 17.98 -27.78 13.57
C THR A 78 17.44 -26.60 14.36
N THR A 79 18.17 -26.22 15.42
CA THR A 79 18.09 -24.87 15.97
C THR A 79 18.53 -23.89 14.89
N ASN A 80 17.59 -23.10 14.38
CA ASN A 80 17.91 -21.86 13.68
C ASN A 80 18.59 -20.93 14.69
N THR A 81 19.92 -20.92 14.70
CA THR A 81 20.73 -20.06 15.55
C THR A 81 20.60 -18.62 15.08
N ALA A 82 19.87 -17.78 15.84
CA ALA A 82 19.70 -16.35 15.59
C ALA A 82 20.98 -15.51 15.82
N ASP A 83 22.14 -16.17 15.90
CA ASP A 83 23.42 -15.63 16.35
C ASP A 83 24.28 -15.01 15.21
N ASN A 84 23.86 -15.12 13.95
CA ASN A 84 24.60 -14.61 12.77
C ASN A 84 23.68 -14.11 11.64
N LEU A 85 22.62 -13.38 11.95
CA LEU A 85 21.95 -12.56 10.94
C LEU A 85 22.87 -11.40 10.50
N PRO A 86 22.97 -11.08 9.19
CA PRO A 86 23.66 -9.86 8.77
C PRO A 86 22.91 -8.62 9.29
N GLU A 87 23.62 -7.52 9.48
CA GLU A 87 23.01 -6.27 9.92
C GLU A 87 21.97 -5.80 8.88
N LEU A 88 20.76 -5.52 9.37
CA LEU A 88 19.69 -4.90 8.60
C LEU A 88 19.65 -3.40 8.92
N ASN A 89 19.64 -2.59 7.87
CA ASN A 89 19.36 -1.16 7.96
C ASN A 89 18.05 -0.86 7.21
N VAL A 90 17.10 -0.25 7.92
CA VAL A 90 15.82 0.24 7.37
C VAL A 90 15.87 1.76 7.33
N HIS A 91 15.90 2.32 6.12
CA HIS A 91 16.08 3.74 5.84
C HIS A 91 14.74 4.35 5.41
N TYR A 92 14.11 5.14 6.28
CA TYR A 92 12.93 5.95 5.96
C TYR A 92 13.42 7.27 5.36
N ILE A 93 13.35 7.40 4.04
CA ILE A 93 14.06 8.42 3.28
C ILE A 93 13.31 9.76 3.37
N ASP A 94 14.05 10.86 3.57
CA ASP A 94 13.48 12.22 3.53
C ASP A 94 13.25 12.65 2.07
N VAL A 95 12.09 12.23 1.54
CA VAL A 95 11.59 12.54 0.19
C VAL A 95 10.53 13.67 0.21
N GLY A 96 10.43 14.42 1.31
CA GLY A 96 9.41 15.45 1.50
C GLY A 96 8.05 14.86 1.88
N GLN A 97 6.97 15.37 1.25
CA GLN A 97 5.60 14.88 1.48
C GLN A 97 5.32 13.70 0.56
N ALA A 98 5.94 12.57 0.86
CA ALA A 98 5.92 11.34 0.10
C ALA A 98 6.52 10.21 0.93
N ASP A 99 6.37 8.96 0.49
CA ASP A 99 6.89 7.79 1.20
C ASP A 99 7.95 7.04 0.36
N ALA A 100 9.05 6.62 1.01
CA ALA A 100 10.06 5.74 0.43
C ALA A 100 10.94 5.13 1.54
N THR A 101 10.87 3.81 1.70
CA THR A 101 11.59 3.07 2.75
C THR A 101 12.45 1.96 2.13
N LEU A 102 13.78 2.04 2.26
CA LEU A 102 14.73 0.99 1.84
C LEU A 102 15.04 0.05 3.01
N LEU A 103 14.90 -1.26 2.81
CA LEU A 103 15.46 -2.28 3.70
C LEU A 103 16.69 -2.92 3.03
N GLN A 104 17.86 -2.80 3.64
CA GLN A 104 19.13 -3.34 3.12
C GLN A 104 19.82 -4.25 4.14
N TYR A 105 20.13 -5.50 3.74
CA TYR A 105 20.76 -6.51 4.60
C TYR A 105 21.56 -7.53 3.77
N GLY A 106 22.84 -7.71 4.10
CA GLY A 106 23.74 -8.59 3.35
C GLY A 106 23.89 -8.15 1.88
N ASN A 107 23.29 -8.91 0.95
CA ASN A 107 23.20 -8.56 -0.48
C ASN A 107 21.78 -8.18 -0.92
N HIS A 108 20.80 -8.23 -0.03
CA HIS A 108 19.39 -8.01 -0.36
C HIS A 108 18.98 -6.55 -0.16
N ASN A 109 18.13 -6.05 -1.05
CA ASN A 109 17.57 -4.70 -1.02
C ASN A 109 16.09 -4.78 -1.39
N ILE A 110 15.22 -4.32 -0.48
CA ILE A 110 13.78 -4.19 -0.69
C ILE A 110 13.43 -2.70 -0.62
N LEU A 111 12.65 -2.19 -1.58
CA LEU A 111 12.12 -0.83 -1.54
C LEU A 111 10.61 -0.88 -1.33
N PHE A 112 10.10 -0.17 -0.32
CA PHE A 112 8.68 0.07 -0.09
C PHE A 112 8.39 1.55 -0.40
N ASP A 113 7.58 1.79 -1.44
CA ASP A 113 7.32 3.09 -2.06
C ASP A 113 8.56 3.87 -2.57
N ALA A 114 8.29 4.82 -3.46
CA ALA A 114 9.25 5.45 -4.38
C ALA A 114 9.05 6.98 -4.52
N GLY A 115 8.52 7.64 -3.48
CA GLY A 115 8.52 9.09 -3.34
C GLY A 115 7.61 9.87 -4.31
N ASP A 116 7.73 11.20 -4.35
CA ASP A 116 6.94 12.07 -5.22
C ASP A 116 7.48 12.15 -6.66
N TRP A 117 6.54 12.18 -7.61
CA TRP A 117 6.75 12.23 -9.06
C TRP A 117 7.46 13.48 -9.59
N ARG A 118 7.67 14.52 -8.77
CA ARG A 118 8.47 15.71 -9.13
C ARG A 118 9.91 15.61 -8.65
N GLY A 119 10.22 14.61 -7.83
CA GLY A 119 11.52 14.41 -7.19
C GLY A 119 12.49 13.55 -8.00
N ASN A 120 13.66 13.32 -7.40
CA ASN A 120 14.64 12.30 -7.83
C ASN A 120 15.46 11.73 -6.65
N GLU A 121 15.02 12.02 -5.43
CA GLU A 121 15.69 11.76 -4.16
C GLU A 121 15.88 10.26 -3.94
N VAL A 122 14.89 9.43 -4.28
CA VAL A 122 14.94 7.96 -4.07
C VAL A 122 16.07 7.36 -4.91
N VAL A 123 16.07 7.64 -6.20
CA VAL A 123 17.09 7.12 -7.13
C VAL A 123 18.49 7.61 -6.77
N ASN A 124 18.63 8.85 -6.31
CA ASN A 124 19.90 9.39 -5.83
C ASN A 124 20.34 8.78 -4.49
N TYR A 125 19.41 8.55 -3.56
CA TYR A 125 19.68 7.93 -2.26
C TYR A 125 20.09 6.46 -2.41
N LEU A 126 19.36 5.67 -3.21
CA LEU A 126 19.70 4.29 -3.53
C LEU A 126 21.11 4.17 -4.15
N LYS A 127 21.45 5.05 -5.10
CA LYS A 127 22.81 5.13 -5.67
C LYS A 127 23.87 5.50 -4.61
N ALA A 128 23.53 6.32 -3.62
CA ALA A 128 24.41 6.66 -2.50
C ALA A 128 24.59 5.51 -1.49
N GLN A 129 23.57 4.66 -1.27
CA GLN A 129 23.67 3.42 -0.47
C GLN A 129 24.27 2.24 -1.27
N GLY A 130 24.86 2.50 -2.44
CA GLY A 130 25.51 1.47 -3.26
C GLY A 130 24.56 0.45 -3.90
N VAL A 131 23.25 0.71 -3.92
CA VAL A 131 22.26 -0.21 -4.50
C VAL A 131 22.49 -0.33 -6.01
N THR A 132 22.65 -1.57 -6.47
CA THR A 132 22.73 -1.93 -7.90
C THR A 132 21.60 -2.86 -8.34
N LYS A 133 21.00 -3.56 -7.38
CA LYS A 133 19.93 -4.54 -7.55
C LYS A 133 18.90 -4.35 -6.44
N LEU A 134 17.62 -4.43 -6.78
CA LEU A 134 16.49 -4.53 -5.85
C LEU A 134 15.88 -5.94 -6.03
N ASP A 135 15.79 -6.69 -4.94
CA ASP A 135 15.16 -8.01 -4.92
C ASP A 135 13.64 -7.86 -5.07
N LEU A 136 13.08 -6.85 -4.43
CA LEU A 136 11.66 -6.51 -4.48
C LEU A 136 11.44 -4.99 -4.42
N VAL A 137 10.51 -4.47 -5.23
CA VAL A 137 9.94 -3.13 -5.09
C VAL A 137 8.44 -3.25 -4.83
N ILE A 138 7.94 -2.65 -3.74
CA ILE A 138 6.53 -2.62 -3.39
C ILE A 138 6.01 -1.20 -3.60
N GLY A 139 5.08 -1.01 -4.54
CA GLY A 139 4.26 0.19 -4.62
C GLY A 139 2.94 -0.03 -3.89
N SER A 140 2.78 0.57 -2.72
CA SER A 140 1.66 0.32 -1.82
C SER A 140 0.31 0.63 -2.47
N HIS A 141 0.20 1.76 -3.17
CA HIS A 141 -0.98 2.17 -3.92
C HIS A 141 -0.60 3.16 -5.06
N PRO A 142 -1.43 3.32 -6.11
CA PRO A 142 -1.07 4.05 -7.34
C PRO A 142 -1.01 5.59 -7.26
N ASP A 143 -0.91 6.16 -6.05
CA ASP A 143 -0.85 7.61 -5.84
C ASP A 143 0.57 8.16 -6.00
N ALA A 144 0.65 9.45 -6.35
CA ALA A 144 1.83 9.99 -7.04
C ALA A 144 2.99 10.41 -6.11
N ASP A 145 2.76 10.34 -4.81
CA ASP A 145 3.68 10.47 -3.68
C ASP A 145 4.09 9.11 -3.07
N HIS A 146 3.62 8.01 -3.66
CA HIS A 146 3.99 6.64 -3.31
C HIS A 146 4.68 5.92 -4.48
N ILE A 147 4.13 5.94 -5.69
CA ILE A 147 4.78 5.37 -6.89
C ILE A 147 5.47 6.42 -7.78
N GLY A 148 5.78 7.60 -7.25
CA GLY A 148 6.16 8.78 -8.03
C GLY A 148 7.39 8.62 -8.91
N GLN A 149 8.44 7.98 -8.39
CA GLN A 149 9.71 7.72 -9.08
C GLN A 149 9.86 6.23 -9.45
N LEU A 150 8.77 5.44 -9.46
CA LEU A 150 8.81 4.00 -9.73
C LEU A 150 9.41 3.69 -11.13
N ASP A 151 9.09 4.51 -12.13
CA ASP A 151 9.67 4.42 -13.46
C ASP A 151 11.17 4.75 -13.46
N ASP A 152 11.60 5.82 -12.79
CA ASP A 152 13.02 6.18 -12.69
C ASP A 152 13.84 5.16 -11.87
N VAL A 153 13.23 4.50 -10.87
CA VAL A 153 13.82 3.38 -10.11
C VAL A 153 13.99 2.15 -11.01
N VAL A 154 12.92 1.68 -11.65
CA VAL A 154 12.95 0.48 -12.50
C VAL A 154 13.87 0.65 -13.71
N ASN A 155 14.02 1.88 -14.25
CA ASN A 155 14.99 2.18 -15.30
C ASN A 155 16.44 2.40 -14.78
N SER A 156 16.65 2.55 -13.46
CA SER A 156 17.98 2.82 -12.86
C SER A 156 18.69 1.60 -12.28
N PHE A 157 17.96 0.56 -11.88
CA PHE A 157 18.49 -0.59 -11.14
C PHE A 157 18.04 -1.91 -11.75
N THR A 158 18.75 -3.01 -11.44
CA THR A 158 18.21 -4.35 -11.75
C THR A 158 17.12 -4.66 -10.74
N VAL A 159 15.87 -4.83 -11.17
CA VAL A 159 14.75 -5.23 -10.30
C VAL A 159 14.37 -6.68 -10.59
N GLU A 160 14.29 -7.53 -9.57
CA GLU A 160 13.85 -8.92 -9.74
C GLU A 160 12.33 -9.09 -9.69
N GLU A 161 11.64 -8.43 -8.75
CA GLU A 161 10.18 -8.46 -8.63
C GLU A 161 9.58 -7.10 -8.23
N VAL A 162 8.36 -6.83 -8.69
CA VAL A 162 7.57 -5.64 -8.35
C VAL A 162 6.18 -6.05 -7.88
N TRP A 163 5.75 -5.55 -6.73
CA TRP A 163 4.39 -5.69 -6.22
C TRP A 163 3.64 -4.37 -6.35
N LEU A 164 2.41 -4.41 -6.88
CA LEU A 164 1.45 -3.31 -6.83
C LEU A 164 0.14 -3.82 -6.20
N SER A 165 -0.67 -2.95 -5.61
CA SER A 165 -1.94 -3.40 -4.99
C SER A 165 -2.96 -3.95 -5.99
N GLY A 166 -2.81 -3.69 -7.29
CA GLY A 166 -3.79 -4.02 -8.32
C GLY A 166 -4.87 -2.93 -8.52
N ASN A 167 -4.78 -1.82 -7.78
CA ASN A 167 -5.60 -0.65 -8.06
C ASN A 167 -5.13 0.04 -9.35
N GLU A 168 -6.02 0.13 -10.35
CA GLU A 168 -5.78 0.90 -11.57
C GLU A 168 -5.88 2.41 -11.31
N SER A 169 -5.08 3.20 -12.03
CA SER A 169 -5.19 4.67 -12.04
C SER A 169 -4.99 5.24 -13.43
N THR A 170 -5.76 6.26 -13.80
CA THR A 170 -5.57 7.01 -15.05
C THR A 170 -4.53 8.13 -14.92
N SER A 171 -3.72 8.14 -13.86
CA SER A 171 -2.64 9.10 -13.68
C SER A 171 -1.48 8.83 -14.66
N ASN A 172 -0.76 9.87 -15.07
CA ASN A 172 0.44 9.71 -15.90
C ASN A 172 1.56 8.99 -15.13
N THR A 173 1.59 9.11 -13.80
CA THR A 173 2.56 8.46 -12.92
C THR A 173 2.35 6.94 -12.92
N PHE A 174 1.12 6.48 -12.74
CA PHE A 174 0.77 5.05 -12.79
C PHE A 174 1.05 4.45 -14.17
N GLN A 175 0.65 5.13 -15.24
CA GLN A 175 0.91 4.67 -16.61
C GLN A 175 2.41 4.50 -16.87
N ARG A 176 3.24 5.51 -16.57
CA ARG A 176 4.70 5.43 -16.73
C ARG A 176 5.34 4.34 -15.86
N GLY A 177 4.93 4.23 -14.59
CA GLY A 177 5.40 3.21 -13.66
C GLY A 177 5.10 1.81 -14.18
N LEU A 178 3.85 1.54 -14.55
CA LEU A 178 3.43 0.24 -15.09
C LEU A 178 4.10 -0.08 -16.44
N GLU A 179 4.24 0.90 -17.34
CA GLU A 179 4.98 0.74 -18.60
C GLU A 179 6.45 0.38 -18.36
N ALA A 180 7.12 1.04 -17.39
CA ALA A 180 8.50 0.73 -17.02
C ALA A 180 8.65 -0.67 -16.42
N VAL A 181 7.74 -1.07 -15.51
CA VAL A 181 7.70 -2.41 -14.92
C VAL A 181 7.55 -3.47 -16.03
N LEU A 182 6.56 -3.31 -16.91
CA LEU A 182 6.32 -4.24 -18.03
C LEU A 182 7.47 -4.28 -19.04
N ALA A 183 8.19 -3.17 -19.25
CA ALA A 183 9.35 -3.10 -20.14
C ALA A 183 10.63 -3.70 -19.52
N SER A 184 10.75 -3.72 -18.19
CA SER A 184 11.96 -4.19 -17.48
C SER A 184 12.17 -5.71 -17.55
N GLY A 185 11.08 -6.48 -17.65
CA GLY A 185 11.12 -7.94 -17.53
C GLY A 185 11.24 -8.47 -16.10
N ALA A 186 11.09 -7.62 -15.08
CA ALA A 186 10.94 -8.04 -13.69
C ALA A 186 9.69 -8.93 -13.49
N GLY A 187 9.66 -9.70 -12.41
CA GLY A 187 8.45 -10.34 -11.91
C GLY A 187 7.40 -9.28 -11.52
N TYR A 188 6.13 -9.64 -11.64
CA TYR A 188 5.00 -8.80 -11.23
C TYR A 188 4.02 -9.65 -10.42
N HIS A 189 3.61 -9.13 -9.26
CA HIS A 189 2.59 -9.75 -8.41
C HIS A 189 1.64 -8.71 -7.82
N GLU A 190 0.44 -9.16 -7.44
CA GLU A 190 -0.55 -8.36 -6.74
C GLU A 190 -0.95 -9.06 -5.44
N PRO A 191 -0.14 -8.92 -4.38
CA PRO A 191 -0.28 -9.69 -3.17
C PRO A 191 -1.60 -9.39 -2.42
N ARG A 192 -2.07 -10.39 -1.69
CA ARG A 192 -3.30 -10.34 -0.88
C ARG A 192 -3.07 -10.78 0.56
N SER A 193 -3.96 -10.30 1.43
CA SER A 193 -4.03 -10.64 2.86
C SER A 193 -3.93 -12.16 3.10
N GLY A 194 -2.91 -12.59 3.84
CA GLY A 194 -2.61 -13.99 4.14
C GLY A 194 -1.58 -14.68 3.23
N GLU A 195 -0.99 -13.97 2.26
CA GLU A 195 0.19 -14.46 1.53
C GLU A 195 1.50 -14.21 2.33
N GLU A 196 2.42 -15.16 2.25
CA GLU A 196 3.71 -15.16 2.96
C GLU A 196 4.87 -15.43 2.00
N PHE A 197 5.95 -14.67 2.16
CA PHE A 197 7.14 -14.71 1.30
C PHE A 197 8.43 -14.66 2.14
N GLU A 198 9.53 -15.10 1.56
CA GLU A 198 10.86 -15.06 2.17
C GLU A 198 11.87 -14.43 1.20
N ILE A 199 12.64 -13.46 1.66
CA ILE A 199 13.78 -12.89 0.94
C ILE A 199 14.99 -12.99 1.87
N GLY A 200 15.96 -13.86 1.53
CA GLY A 200 17.11 -14.13 2.40
C GLY A 200 16.70 -14.66 3.77
N SER A 201 16.84 -13.81 4.80
CA SER A 201 16.41 -14.07 6.19
C SER A 201 15.22 -13.22 6.65
N MET A 202 14.60 -12.46 5.75
CA MET A 202 13.40 -11.64 6.00
C MET A 202 12.16 -12.45 5.63
N ASN A 203 11.22 -12.61 6.56
CA ASN A 203 9.87 -13.06 6.25
C ASN A 203 8.97 -11.83 5.99
N LEU A 204 8.11 -11.92 4.98
CA LEU A 204 7.14 -10.89 4.61
C LEU A 204 5.74 -11.52 4.67
N GLN A 205 4.90 -11.08 5.59
CA GLN A 205 3.50 -11.50 5.69
C GLN A 205 2.59 -10.35 5.26
N VAL A 206 1.76 -10.58 4.24
CA VAL A 206 0.87 -9.57 3.68
C VAL A 206 -0.41 -9.51 4.49
N LEU A 207 -0.68 -8.35 5.10
CA LEU A 207 -1.84 -8.14 5.96
C LEU A 207 -3.05 -7.59 5.16
N TYR A 208 -2.80 -6.81 4.12
CA TYR A 208 -3.82 -6.13 3.31
C TYR A 208 -3.27 -5.83 1.90
N PRO A 209 -4.10 -5.72 0.84
CA PRO A 209 -5.56 -5.87 0.78
C PRO A 209 -6.05 -7.32 0.71
N THR A 210 -7.21 -7.62 1.29
CA THR A 210 -7.89 -8.92 1.08
C THR A 210 -8.50 -9.01 -0.33
N SER A 211 -8.95 -7.88 -0.87
CA SER A 211 -9.50 -7.73 -2.23
C SER A 211 -9.48 -6.26 -2.63
N ILE A 212 -9.34 -5.98 -3.93
CA ILE A 212 -9.46 -4.62 -4.48
C ILE A 212 -10.90 -4.30 -4.93
N SER A 213 -11.26 -3.01 -4.84
CA SER A 213 -12.52 -2.44 -5.32
C SER A 213 -12.36 -1.07 -6.01
N GLY A 214 -11.12 -0.61 -6.20
CA GLY A 214 -10.81 0.66 -6.85
C GLY A 214 -10.58 1.82 -5.86
N LYS A 215 -10.15 1.51 -4.62
CA LYS A 215 -10.03 2.48 -3.51
C LYS A 215 -8.59 2.71 -3.05
N SER A 216 -7.65 2.83 -3.99
CA SER A 216 -6.24 3.26 -3.81
C SER A 216 -5.70 3.19 -2.36
N ASN A 217 -5.76 4.30 -1.59
CA ASN A 217 -5.28 4.44 -0.22
C ASN A 217 -5.87 3.39 0.74
N GLU A 218 -7.21 3.24 0.76
CA GLU A 218 -7.93 2.25 1.59
C GLU A 218 -7.56 0.79 1.23
N GLU A 219 -6.88 0.57 0.11
CA GLU A 219 -6.48 -0.72 -0.46
C GLU A 219 -4.96 -0.80 -0.70
N SER A 220 -4.20 -0.02 0.07
CA SER A 220 -2.74 -0.08 0.15
C SER A 220 -2.26 -1.49 0.50
N ILE A 221 -1.10 -1.90 -0.05
CA ILE A 221 -0.40 -3.10 0.43
C ILE A 221 0.14 -2.82 1.83
N SER A 222 -0.33 -3.58 2.82
CA SER A 222 0.22 -3.59 4.18
C SER A 222 1.03 -4.86 4.39
N VAL A 223 2.28 -4.74 4.85
CA VAL A 223 3.21 -5.86 5.05
C VAL A 223 3.82 -5.80 6.44
N LEU A 224 3.77 -6.94 7.13
CA LEU A 224 4.56 -7.24 8.32
C LEU A 224 5.87 -7.89 7.89
N PHE A 225 6.98 -7.20 8.09
CA PHE A 225 8.33 -7.71 7.88
C PHE A 225 8.85 -8.26 9.21
N THR A 226 9.34 -9.50 9.23
CA THR A 226 9.97 -10.10 10.42
C THR A 226 11.42 -10.45 10.11
N TYR A 227 12.35 -9.94 10.92
CA TYR A 227 13.79 -10.16 10.80
C TYR A 227 14.36 -10.66 12.12
N GLY A 228 14.52 -11.97 12.24
CA GLY A 228 14.80 -12.61 13.53
C GLY A 228 13.62 -12.41 14.49
N ASN A 229 13.87 -11.72 15.59
CA ASN A 229 12.86 -11.35 16.58
C ASN A 229 12.26 -9.94 16.37
N VAL A 230 12.89 -9.08 15.55
CA VAL A 230 12.46 -7.68 15.34
C VAL A 230 11.51 -7.58 14.14
N LYS A 231 10.43 -6.81 14.29
CA LYS A 231 9.36 -6.67 13.32
C LYS A 231 9.11 -5.21 12.91
N PHE A 232 8.77 -5.04 11.64
CA PHE A 232 8.40 -3.77 11.06
C PHE A 232 7.04 -3.89 10.36
N LEU A 233 6.10 -3.01 10.65
CA LEU A 233 4.80 -2.97 9.98
C LEU A 233 4.67 -1.70 9.14
N PHE A 234 4.57 -1.85 7.82
CA PHE A 234 4.29 -0.76 6.88
C PHE A 234 2.89 -0.93 6.30
N THR A 235 2.13 0.16 6.20
CA THR A 235 0.70 0.10 5.84
C THR A 235 0.32 0.90 4.58
N GLY A 236 1.26 1.64 3.98
CA GLY A 236 0.92 2.71 3.04
C GLY A 236 -0.15 3.64 3.63
N ASP A 237 -1.14 4.01 2.83
CA ASP A 237 -2.23 4.91 3.23
C ASP A 237 -3.49 4.18 3.74
N ALA A 238 -3.33 2.98 4.29
CA ALA A 238 -4.44 2.22 4.87
C ALA A 238 -5.22 3.07 5.89
N ASP A 239 -6.53 3.19 5.67
CA ASP A 239 -7.41 4.01 6.51
C ASP A 239 -7.86 3.26 7.78
N LYS A 240 -8.54 3.98 8.69
CA LYS A 240 -9.14 3.41 9.91
C LYS A 240 -10.12 2.25 9.68
N ASN A 241 -10.58 1.98 8.45
CA ASN A 241 -11.38 0.81 8.12
C ASN A 241 -10.49 -0.36 7.64
N ALA A 242 -9.46 -0.12 6.84
CA ALA A 242 -8.43 -1.09 6.47
C ALA A 242 -7.67 -1.61 7.71
N GLU A 243 -7.26 -0.72 8.61
CA GLU A 243 -6.68 -1.06 9.92
C GLU A 243 -7.58 -2.02 10.71
N LYS A 244 -8.89 -1.74 10.80
CA LYS A 244 -9.85 -2.62 11.46
C LYS A 244 -10.02 -3.97 10.74
N ARG A 245 -9.85 -4.03 9.41
CA ARG A 245 -9.84 -5.31 8.68
C ARG A 245 -8.59 -6.12 8.97
N MET A 246 -7.42 -5.48 9.10
CA MET A 246 -6.18 -6.15 9.48
C MET A 246 -6.31 -6.81 10.87
N ILE A 247 -6.81 -6.09 11.88
CA ILE A 247 -7.07 -6.66 13.23
C ILE A 247 -8.06 -7.84 13.16
N ASN A 248 -9.14 -7.71 12.37
CA ASN A 248 -10.18 -8.74 12.28
C ASN A 248 -9.84 -9.88 11.29
N SER A 249 -8.66 -9.88 10.67
CA SER A 249 -8.22 -10.95 9.76
C SER A 249 -7.90 -12.26 10.48
N GLY A 250 -7.50 -12.18 11.76
CA GLY A 250 -6.92 -13.28 12.53
C GLY A 250 -5.41 -13.46 12.31
N ILE A 251 -4.80 -12.68 11.41
CA ILE A 251 -3.35 -12.54 11.28
C ILE A 251 -2.86 -11.56 12.36
N SER A 252 -1.65 -11.78 12.89
CA SER A 252 -1.09 -10.88 13.90
C SER A 252 -0.66 -9.56 13.26
N VAL A 253 -0.96 -8.43 13.92
CA VAL A 253 -0.47 -7.10 13.54
C VAL A 253 0.63 -6.57 14.48
N ASP A 254 0.95 -7.35 15.52
CA ASP A 254 1.99 -7.11 16.54
C ASP A 254 3.38 -6.88 15.92
N ALA A 255 3.95 -5.67 16.09
CA ALA A 255 5.24 -5.27 15.52
C ALA A 255 5.94 -4.18 16.37
N ASP A 256 7.26 -4.28 16.53
CA ASP A 256 8.05 -3.37 17.39
C ASP A 256 8.16 -1.95 16.80
N ILE A 257 8.30 -1.84 15.46
CA ILE A 257 8.35 -0.57 14.73
C ILE A 257 7.18 -0.46 13.74
N LEU A 258 6.36 0.58 13.89
CA LEU A 258 5.24 0.91 13.00
C LEU A 258 5.56 2.12 12.12
N GLN A 259 5.43 1.98 10.80
CA GLN A 259 5.31 3.13 9.90
C GLN A 259 3.85 3.63 9.94
N LEU A 260 3.63 4.84 10.44
CA LEU A 260 2.29 5.44 10.58
C LEU A 260 1.72 5.76 9.21
N GLY A 261 0.64 5.06 8.85
CA GLY A 261 0.02 5.19 7.54
C GLY A 261 -0.45 6.59 7.17
N HIS A 262 -0.50 6.86 5.87
CA HIS A 262 -0.95 8.13 5.30
C HIS A 262 -0.22 9.34 5.90
N HIS A 263 1.11 9.23 6.00
CA HIS A 263 2.00 10.30 6.50
C HIS A 263 1.66 10.78 7.94
N GLY A 264 1.03 9.91 8.74
CA GLY A 264 0.46 10.28 10.04
C GLY A 264 -0.86 11.07 9.94
N SER A 265 -1.71 10.78 8.95
CA SER A 265 -3.03 11.39 8.78
C SER A 265 -4.03 10.95 9.87
N ASN A 266 -4.96 11.84 10.25
CA ASN A 266 -6.06 11.47 11.15
C ASN A 266 -7.10 10.54 10.51
N THR A 267 -6.99 10.25 9.21
CA THR A 267 -7.75 9.22 8.49
C THR A 267 -7.23 7.79 8.76
N SER A 268 -6.03 7.68 9.34
CA SER A 268 -5.33 6.46 9.76
C SER A 268 -4.91 6.57 11.24
N SER A 269 -4.22 5.57 11.79
CA SER A 269 -3.90 5.44 13.21
C SER A 269 -5.14 5.40 14.12
N ASP A 270 -6.02 4.41 13.93
CA ASP A 270 -7.07 4.09 14.91
C ASP A 270 -6.45 3.65 16.25
N GLN A 271 -6.98 4.12 17.37
CA GLN A 271 -6.46 3.73 18.69
C GLN A 271 -6.52 2.21 18.90
N ALA A 272 -7.54 1.52 18.41
CA ALA A 272 -7.63 0.06 18.50
C ALA A 272 -6.59 -0.66 17.62
N PHE A 273 -6.07 0.01 16.58
CA PHE A 273 -4.98 -0.52 15.74
C PHE A 273 -3.63 -0.28 16.41
N ILE A 274 -3.36 0.93 16.91
CA ILE A 274 -2.13 1.21 17.68
C ILE A 274 -2.01 0.28 18.90
N HIS A 275 -3.11 -0.01 19.61
CA HIS A 275 -3.16 -0.98 20.71
C HIS A 275 -2.99 -2.45 20.27
N ALA A 276 -3.32 -2.80 19.02
CA ALA A 276 -3.18 -4.16 18.50
C ALA A 276 -1.79 -4.42 17.88
N VAL A 277 -1.14 -3.38 17.36
CA VAL A 277 0.26 -3.43 16.90
C VAL A 277 1.23 -3.37 18.08
N SER A 278 0.88 -2.63 19.14
CA SER A 278 1.67 -2.46 20.37
C SER A 278 3.14 -2.02 20.15
N PRO A 279 3.44 -1.07 19.24
CA PRO A 279 4.82 -0.78 18.87
C PRO A 279 5.57 -0.03 19.97
N GLU A 280 6.87 -0.27 20.06
CA GLU A 280 7.77 0.55 20.87
C GLU A 280 8.08 1.89 20.17
N VAL A 281 8.15 1.86 18.83
CA VAL A 281 8.50 3.01 17.99
C VAL A 281 7.49 3.21 16.86
N ALA A 282 7.10 4.47 16.64
CA ALA A 282 6.31 4.92 15.51
C ALA A 282 7.13 5.90 14.64
N ILE A 283 7.08 5.72 13.32
CA ILE A 283 7.81 6.52 12.34
C ILE A 283 6.83 7.02 11.27
N TYR A 284 6.91 8.29 10.88
CA TYR A 284 6.16 8.83 9.73
C TYR A 284 7.08 9.54 8.73
N SER A 285 6.72 9.46 7.46
CA SER A 285 7.22 10.37 6.42
C SER A 285 6.28 11.57 6.32
N ALA A 286 6.80 12.80 6.23
CA ALA A 286 6.02 13.99 5.89
C ALA A 286 6.92 15.14 5.41
N GLY A 287 6.37 16.04 4.61
CA GLY A 287 7.08 17.21 4.13
C GLY A 287 7.08 18.34 5.17
N ALA A 288 8.23 18.97 5.39
CA ALA A 288 8.33 20.15 6.24
C ALA A 288 7.47 21.31 5.70
N ASN A 289 6.44 21.70 6.47
CA ASN A 289 5.41 22.68 6.09
C ASN A 289 4.50 22.23 4.93
N ASN A 290 4.20 20.92 4.82
CA ASN A 290 3.16 20.42 3.94
C ASN A 290 1.79 21.08 4.21
N SER A 291 0.95 21.15 3.17
CA SER A 291 -0.39 21.78 3.24
C SER A 291 -1.46 20.89 3.87
N TYR A 292 -1.22 19.59 4.00
CA TYR A 292 -2.16 18.60 4.55
C TYR A 292 -2.25 18.65 6.08
N GLY A 293 -1.33 19.36 6.74
CA GLY A 293 -1.23 19.38 8.21
C GLY A 293 -0.58 18.14 8.81
N HIS A 294 0.12 17.34 8.00
CA HIS A 294 0.73 16.08 8.41
C HIS A 294 2.03 16.31 9.24
N PRO A 295 2.32 15.48 10.27
CA PRO A 295 1.39 14.52 10.89
C PRO A 295 0.29 15.27 11.66
N HIS A 296 -0.91 14.69 11.67
CA HIS A 296 -2.06 15.28 12.33
C HIS A 296 -1.87 15.35 13.86
N HIS A 297 -2.23 16.48 14.48
CA HIS A 297 -1.92 16.75 15.90
C HIS A 297 -2.53 15.73 16.87
N GLU A 298 -3.67 15.13 16.51
CA GLU A 298 -4.34 14.07 17.24
C GLU A 298 -3.61 12.72 17.14
N VAL A 299 -2.93 12.44 16.01
CA VAL A 299 -2.11 11.24 15.84
C VAL A 299 -0.83 11.37 16.66
N VAL A 300 -0.13 12.51 16.56
CA VAL A 300 1.05 12.81 17.41
C VAL A 300 0.68 12.70 18.89
N SER A 301 -0.47 13.25 19.29
CA SER A 301 -0.95 13.19 20.66
C SER A 301 -1.32 11.76 21.10
N LEU A 302 -1.91 10.94 20.23
CA LEU A 302 -2.20 9.54 20.53
C LEU A 302 -0.92 8.78 20.85
N ILE A 303 0.02 8.73 19.89
CA ILE A 303 1.28 8.00 19.99
C ILE A 303 2.07 8.41 21.25
N GLN A 304 2.19 9.72 21.51
CA GLN A 304 2.91 10.23 22.69
C GLN A 304 2.20 9.96 24.03
N ASN A 305 0.86 9.82 24.06
CA ASN A 305 0.13 9.47 25.28
C ASN A 305 0.17 7.96 25.60
N GLU A 306 0.28 7.10 24.59
CA GLU A 306 0.50 5.66 24.77
C GLU A 306 1.95 5.34 25.17
N GLY A 307 2.86 6.32 25.12
CA GLY A 307 4.26 6.19 25.55
C GLY A 307 5.23 5.73 24.45
N ILE A 308 4.75 5.64 23.21
CA ILE A 308 5.48 5.17 22.03
C ILE A 308 6.48 6.24 21.56
N GLU A 309 7.71 5.86 21.20
CA GLU A 309 8.70 6.81 20.71
C GLU A 309 8.40 7.23 19.26
N LEU A 310 8.41 8.54 18.97
CA LEU A 310 7.87 9.08 17.71
C LEU A 310 8.93 9.84 16.89
N TYR A 311 9.23 9.31 15.70
CA TYR A 311 10.12 9.92 14.72
C TYR A 311 9.37 10.37 13.46
N GLY A 312 9.87 11.42 12.80
CA GLY A 312 9.26 11.96 11.59
C GLY A 312 10.26 12.59 10.64
N THR A 313 10.15 12.39 9.33
CA THR A 313 11.15 12.92 8.38
C THR A 313 11.20 14.45 8.34
N ASP A 314 10.06 15.14 8.48
CA ASP A 314 10.02 16.62 8.56
C ASP A 314 10.88 17.17 9.71
N VAL A 315 10.91 16.45 10.85
CA VAL A 315 11.70 16.80 12.04
C VAL A 315 13.12 16.24 12.00
N HIS A 316 13.30 14.95 11.66
CA HIS A 316 14.54 14.17 11.85
C HIS A 316 15.34 13.89 10.57
N GLY A 317 14.76 14.14 9.40
CA GLY A 317 15.37 13.89 8.10
C GLY A 317 15.24 12.42 7.75
N THR A 318 16.20 11.88 7.02
CA THR A 318 16.23 10.42 6.85
C THR A 318 16.48 9.76 8.21
N ILE A 319 15.70 8.73 8.52
CA ILE A 319 15.76 7.97 9.77
C ILE A 319 16.24 6.57 9.41
N ILE A 320 17.22 6.04 10.13
CA ILE A 320 17.78 4.72 9.90
C ILE A 320 17.62 3.88 11.17
N VAL A 321 16.88 2.78 11.08
CA VAL A 321 16.81 1.74 12.11
C VAL A 321 17.80 0.64 11.74
N THR A 322 18.82 0.45 12.57
CA THR A 322 19.85 -0.59 12.41
C THR A 322 19.57 -1.74 13.39
N THR A 323 19.47 -2.99 12.92
CA THR A 323 19.22 -4.17 13.77
C THR A 323 20.07 -5.40 13.41
N ASN A 324 20.39 -6.21 14.42
CA ASN A 324 20.99 -7.55 14.29
C ASN A 324 19.93 -8.68 14.27
N GLY A 325 18.63 -8.34 14.25
CA GLY A 325 17.50 -9.27 14.37
C GLY A 325 17.20 -9.74 15.80
N ASN A 326 17.74 -9.08 16.82
CA ASN A 326 17.40 -9.26 18.24
C ASN A 326 17.23 -7.91 18.95
N ASP A 327 18.23 -7.03 18.80
CA ASP A 327 18.25 -5.64 19.26
C ASP A 327 18.16 -4.69 18.05
N TYR A 328 17.64 -3.49 18.24
CA TYR A 328 17.68 -2.42 17.23
C TYR A 328 18.17 -1.09 17.83
N SER A 329 18.57 -0.17 16.95
CA SER A 329 19.01 1.18 17.30
C SER A 329 18.63 2.17 16.20
N ILE A 330 18.33 3.42 16.58
CA ILE A 330 17.84 4.45 15.64
C ILE A 330 18.86 5.57 15.50
N LYS A 331 19.03 6.05 14.26
CA LYS A 331 19.87 7.21 13.91
C LYS A 331 19.06 8.16 13.04
N THR A 332 19.26 9.46 13.22
CA THR A 332 18.60 10.51 12.45
C THR A 332 19.63 11.38 11.73
N ASN A 333 19.21 12.05 10.65
CA ASN A 333 20.05 13.01 9.95
C ASN A 333 20.13 14.40 10.63
N LYS A 334 19.18 14.71 11.52
CA LYS A 334 19.13 15.91 12.36
C LYS A 334 18.44 15.59 13.69
N ASP A 335 18.91 16.22 14.78
CA ASP A 335 18.22 16.20 16.07
C ASP A 335 16.91 16.98 16.00
N GLY A 336 15.91 16.59 16.78
CA GLY A 336 14.63 17.29 16.83
C GLY A 336 13.69 16.78 17.92
N THR A 337 12.42 17.17 17.82
CA THR A 337 11.34 16.66 18.68
C THR A 337 10.01 16.83 17.95
N VAL A 338 9.29 15.73 17.72
CA VAL A 338 7.93 15.79 17.16
C VAL A 338 6.99 16.39 18.23
N THR A 339 6.21 17.40 17.86
CA THR A 339 5.29 18.08 18.78
C THR A 339 3.91 18.28 18.14
N PRO A 340 2.80 18.15 18.90
CA PRO A 340 1.46 18.41 18.38
C PRO A 340 1.31 19.85 17.87
N LYS A 341 1.26 20.00 16.54
CA LYS A 341 1.11 21.29 15.85
C LYS A 341 -0.34 21.79 15.99
N ASN A 342 -0.66 22.49 17.08
CA ASN A 342 -1.97 23.13 17.26
C ASN A 342 -2.30 24.09 16.10
N THR A 343 -3.22 23.71 15.21
CA THR A 343 -3.68 24.49 14.04
C THR A 343 -4.55 25.71 14.40
N ALA A 344 -4.45 26.20 15.64
CA ALA A 344 -5.34 27.16 16.27
C ALA A 344 -4.74 28.57 16.46
N SER A 345 -3.86 29.05 15.56
CA SER A 345 -3.50 30.48 15.45
C SER A 345 -2.81 30.89 14.14
N SER A 346 -3.58 31.39 13.18
CA SER A 346 -3.09 32.24 12.08
C SER A 346 -3.86 33.57 11.95
N ASN A 347 -4.60 33.96 12.99
CA ASN A 347 -5.28 35.25 13.06
C ASN A 347 -4.42 36.31 13.76
N LYS A 348 -4.11 37.42 13.07
CA LYS A 348 -3.17 38.45 13.53
C LYS A 348 -3.74 39.26 14.69
N SER A 349 -3.22 39.07 15.91
CA SER A 349 -3.50 39.92 17.06
C SER A 349 -2.88 41.32 16.89
N ASN A 350 -3.58 42.22 16.19
CA ASN A 350 -3.19 43.62 16.11
C ASN A 350 -3.53 44.33 17.44
N SER A 351 -2.54 44.94 18.08
CA SER A 351 -2.67 45.46 19.45
C SER A 351 -3.50 46.74 19.54
N SER A 352 -4.50 46.78 20.43
CA SER A 352 -5.01 48.02 21.02
C SER A 352 -5.66 47.78 22.38
N SER A 353 -5.59 48.78 23.27
CA SER A 353 -5.95 48.66 24.69
C SER A 353 -7.41 49.03 25.00
N GLY A 354 -8.00 48.35 25.98
CA GLY A 354 -9.28 48.75 26.60
C GLY A 354 -9.67 47.83 27.75
N GLY A 355 -9.56 48.30 29.00
CA GLY A 355 -9.91 47.52 30.20
C GLY A 355 -11.30 47.84 30.75
N GLY A 356 -11.90 46.93 31.52
CA GLY A 356 -13.22 47.14 32.14
C GLY A 356 -13.69 46.01 33.07
N SER A 357 -13.70 46.28 34.37
CA SER A 357 -14.08 45.39 35.48
C SER A 357 -15.44 44.65 35.40
N ASN A 358 -15.37 43.34 35.68
CA ASN A 358 -16.05 42.65 36.80
C ASN A 358 -17.53 42.16 36.70
N SER A 359 -17.71 40.92 37.18
CA SER A 359 -18.87 40.33 37.89
C SER A 359 -20.03 39.67 37.11
N SER A 360 -20.24 38.36 37.43
CA SER A 360 -21.53 37.65 37.52
C SER A 360 -22.37 37.47 36.23
N LYS A 361 -22.97 36.29 35.92
CA LYS A 361 -23.58 35.30 36.83
C LYS A 361 -23.97 33.99 36.11
N LYS A 362 -24.01 32.89 36.86
CA LYS A 362 -25.00 31.78 36.80
C LYS A 362 -25.19 30.96 35.49
N SER A 363 -24.51 29.80 35.48
CA SER A 363 -25.00 28.45 35.10
C SER A 363 -26.29 28.28 34.27
N THR A 364 -26.20 27.44 33.23
CA THR A 364 -27.24 26.43 32.95
C THR A 364 -26.60 25.16 32.37
N GLU A 365 -27.00 23.98 32.85
CA GLU A 365 -26.67 22.70 32.21
C GLU A 365 -27.66 22.44 31.07
N ASN A 366 -27.22 21.81 29.98
CA ASN A 366 -28.01 20.72 29.38
C ASN A 366 -27.19 19.88 28.37
N LYS A 367 -26.96 18.63 28.77
CA LYS A 367 -27.28 17.39 28.03
C LYS A 367 -26.98 17.32 26.53
N THR A 368 -26.13 16.34 26.22
CA THR A 368 -26.09 15.58 24.97
C THR A 368 -27.48 15.17 24.45
N ASN A 369 -27.64 15.19 23.12
CA ASN A 369 -28.70 14.49 22.38
C ASN A 369 -28.08 13.76 21.17
N PRO A 370 -28.58 12.55 20.80
CA PRO A 370 -28.18 11.83 19.58
C PRO A 370 -28.75 12.50 18.29
N PRO A 371 -28.32 12.10 17.09
CA PRO A 371 -28.37 12.98 15.91
C PRO A 371 -29.77 13.23 15.33
N SER A 372 -29.94 14.44 14.80
CA SER A 372 -31.16 14.92 14.14
C SER A 372 -30.96 15.06 12.63
N ASN A 373 -31.81 14.42 11.83
CA ASN A 373 -31.80 14.55 10.37
C ASN A 373 -32.34 15.92 9.91
N SER A 374 -31.48 16.95 9.92
CA SER A 374 -31.36 17.95 8.84
C SER A 374 -30.38 19.06 9.22
N SER A 375 -29.27 19.14 8.49
CA SER A 375 -28.45 20.35 8.39
C SER A 375 -27.87 20.45 6.99
N CYS A 376 -27.84 21.66 6.44
CA CYS A 376 -27.06 21.94 5.24
C CYS A 376 -25.56 21.83 5.58
N VAL A 377 -24.79 21.29 4.65
CA VAL A 377 -23.33 21.44 4.60
C VAL A 377 -23.03 22.85 4.07
N ASN A 378 -22.63 23.76 4.95
CA ASN A 378 -22.32 25.13 4.55
C ASN A 378 -20.96 25.19 3.85
N LEU A 379 -20.95 25.51 2.55
CA LEU A 379 -19.74 25.62 1.72
C LEU A 379 -18.68 26.56 2.31
N ASN A 380 -19.07 27.53 3.14
CA ASN A 380 -18.19 28.52 3.76
C ASN A 380 -17.65 28.14 5.14
N THR A 381 -18.28 27.21 5.87
CA THR A 381 -17.94 26.94 7.29
C THR A 381 -17.87 25.47 7.68
N ALA A 382 -18.32 24.55 6.83
CA ALA A 382 -18.28 23.11 7.10
C ALA A 382 -16.84 22.57 7.19
N SER A 383 -16.63 21.49 7.93
CA SER A 383 -15.34 20.80 8.01
C SER A 383 -14.96 20.09 6.70
N TYR A 384 -13.73 19.57 6.61
CA TYR A 384 -13.23 18.80 5.47
C TYR A 384 -14.03 17.50 5.25
N GLU A 385 -14.43 16.83 6.33
CA GLU A 385 -15.26 15.63 6.32
C GLU A 385 -16.72 15.97 6.00
N GLU A 386 -17.21 17.13 6.45
CA GLU A 386 -18.56 17.58 6.15
C GLU A 386 -18.74 17.94 4.67
N VAL A 387 -17.78 18.63 4.04
CA VAL A 387 -17.87 18.95 2.60
C VAL A 387 -17.76 17.72 1.70
N GLN A 388 -17.06 16.66 2.13
CA GLN A 388 -17.01 15.38 1.42
C GLN A 388 -18.34 14.62 1.38
N ARG A 389 -19.32 15.02 2.20
CA ARG A 389 -20.69 14.47 2.12
C ARG A 389 -21.44 14.97 0.89
N ILE A 390 -20.95 16.02 0.21
CA ILE A 390 -21.57 16.59 -1.00
C ILE A 390 -21.16 15.77 -2.24
N LYS A 391 -22.15 15.40 -3.07
CA LYS A 391 -21.91 14.62 -4.28
C LYS A 391 -20.84 15.25 -5.18
N HIS A 392 -19.92 14.42 -5.70
CA HIS A 392 -18.75 14.81 -6.51
C HIS A 392 -17.63 15.55 -5.75
N ILE A 393 -17.74 15.79 -4.44
CA ILE A 393 -16.68 16.34 -3.59
C ILE A 393 -15.94 15.18 -2.89
N GLY A 394 -14.92 14.62 -3.54
CA GLY A 394 -13.94 13.73 -2.88
C GLY A 394 -12.78 14.52 -2.24
N PRO A 395 -11.82 13.85 -1.57
CA PRO A 395 -10.69 14.47 -0.86
C PRO A 395 -10.01 15.65 -1.57
N GLU A 396 -9.56 15.46 -2.83
CA GLU A 396 -8.98 16.51 -3.70
C GLU A 396 -9.89 17.75 -3.78
N ARG A 397 -11.19 17.54 -4.02
CA ARG A 397 -12.18 18.60 -4.23
C ARG A 397 -12.69 19.21 -2.93
N ALA A 398 -12.56 18.51 -1.81
CA ALA A 398 -12.85 19.03 -0.48
C ALA A 398 -11.82 20.10 -0.09
N GLN A 399 -10.55 19.89 -0.42
CA GLN A 399 -9.50 20.88 -0.19
C GLN A 399 -9.62 22.06 -1.15
N ASP A 400 -9.74 21.81 -2.46
CA ASP A 400 -10.03 22.83 -3.48
C ASP A 400 -11.22 23.72 -3.08
N LEU A 401 -12.27 23.12 -2.48
CA LEU A 401 -13.46 23.82 -1.99
C LEU A 401 -13.15 24.70 -0.78
N ILE A 402 -12.41 24.18 0.21
CA ILE A 402 -12.02 24.95 1.39
C ILE A 402 -11.11 26.13 1.01
N ASP A 403 -10.15 25.92 0.12
CA ASP A 403 -9.17 26.94 -0.29
C ASP A 403 -9.79 28.08 -1.12
N ASN A 404 -10.86 27.79 -1.88
CA ASN A 404 -11.57 28.78 -2.70
C ASN A 404 -12.72 29.49 -1.95
N ARG A 405 -12.82 29.34 -0.63
CA ARG A 405 -13.76 30.10 0.22
C ARG A 405 -13.49 31.61 0.15
N PRO A 406 -14.54 32.48 0.22
CA PRO A 406 -15.95 32.14 0.33
C PRO A 406 -16.65 31.89 -1.02
N TYR A 407 -17.86 31.34 -0.94
CA TYR A 407 -18.84 31.13 -2.00
C TYR A 407 -20.06 32.03 -1.74
N SER A 408 -20.55 32.72 -2.76
CA SER A 408 -21.80 33.49 -2.72
C SER A 408 -23.01 32.66 -3.17
N SER A 409 -22.79 31.57 -3.90
CA SER A 409 -23.80 30.55 -4.20
C SER A 409 -23.19 29.16 -4.43
N VAL A 410 -24.04 28.13 -4.40
CA VAL A 410 -23.67 26.74 -4.79
C VAL A 410 -23.30 26.63 -6.28
N SER A 411 -23.52 27.68 -7.08
CA SER A 411 -23.03 27.75 -8.47
C SER A 411 -21.53 27.98 -8.53
N ASP A 412 -20.98 28.73 -7.57
CA ASP A 412 -19.60 29.23 -7.57
C ASP A 412 -18.57 28.12 -7.24
N LEU A 413 -19.05 26.88 -7.14
CA LEU A 413 -18.26 25.65 -7.15
C LEU A 413 -17.65 25.37 -8.54
N ASP A 414 -18.08 26.06 -9.60
CA ASP A 414 -17.44 26.04 -10.92
C ASP A 414 -15.96 26.48 -10.92
N ARG A 415 -15.53 27.19 -9.87
CA ARG A 415 -14.14 27.53 -9.59
C ARG A 415 -13.25 26.32 -9.24
N ILE A 416 -13.83 25.22 -8.76
CA ILE A 416 -13.12 24.00 -8.35
C ILE A 416 -12.79 23.14 -9.58
N LYS A 417 -11.57 22.58 -9.63
CA LYS A 417 -11.09 21.88 -10.84
C LYS A 417 -11.93 20.64 -11.15
N GLY A 418 -12.62 20.69 -12.28
CA GLY A 418 -13.47 19.61 -12.77
C GLY A 418 -14.90 19.60 -12.24
N ILE A 419 -15.36 20.63 -11.53
CA ILE A 419 -16.79 20.77 -11.17
C ILE A 419 -17.52 21.56 -12.27
N GLY A 420 -17.79 20.87 -13.38
CA GLY A 420 -18.54 21.43 -14.51
C GLY A 420 -20.05 21.58 -14.23
N PRO A 421 -20.81 22.30 -15.09
CA PRO A 421 -22.23 22.58 -14.90
C PRO A 421 -23.13 21.35 -14.63
N ALA A 422 -22.76 20.17 -15.16
CA ALA A 422 -23.45 18.91 -14.87
C ALA A 422 -23.31 18.47 -13.40
N ARG A 423 -22.10 18.57 -12.82
CA ARG A 423 -21.85 18.27 -11.40
C ARG A 423 -22.54 19.29 -10.49
N ILE A 424 -22.58 20.56 -10.88
CA ILE A 424 -23.29 21.63 -10.15
C ILE A 424 -24.81 21.39 -10.15
N LYS A 425 -25.38 20.92 -11.26
CA LYS A 425 -26.79 20.50 -11.32
C LYS A 425 -27.07 19.35 -10.35
N ASP A 426 -26.19 18.36 -10.31
CA ASP A 426 -26.26 17.22 -9.39
C ASP A 426 -26.20 17.64 -7.91
N ILE A 427 -25.23 18.49 -7.53
CA ILE A 427 -25.07 19.03 -6.18
C ILE A 427 -26.31 19.82 -5.74
N LYS A 428 -26.90 20.60 -6.65
CA LYS A 428 -28.16 21.33 -6.40
C LYS A 428 -29.39 20.42 -6.30
N ALA A 429 -29.36 19.25 -6.95
CA ALA A 429 -30.43 18.26 -6.87
C ALA A 429 -30.34 17.37 -5.61
N GLU A 430 -29.13 17.19 -5.06
CA GLU A 430 -28.91 16.56 -3.75
C GLU A 430 -29.44 17.43 -2.59
N GLY A 431 -29.36 18.75 -2.72
CA GLY A 431 -30.04 19.70 -1.84
C GLY A 431 -29.43 19.90 -0.45
N ILE A 432 -28.28 19.26 -0.15
CA ILE A 432 -27.61 19.42 1.16
C ILE A 432 -26.60 20.58 1.20
N ALA A 433 -26.14 21.10 0.07
CA ALA A 433 -25.17 22.20 0.02
C ALA A 433 -25.86 23.58 0.10
N CYS A 434 -25.35 24.49 0.93
CA CYS A 434 -25.77 25.90 0.97
C CYS A 434 -24.61 26.82 1.40
N VAL A 435 -24.83 28.15 1.44
CA VAL A 435 -23.74 29.16 1.60
C VAL A 435 -23.91 30.13 2.77
N ASN A 436 -25.14 30.27 3.31
CA ASN A 436 -25.58 31.16 4.41
C ASN A 436 -24.71 32.39 4.72
#